data_AF-A0A1I0HWQ9-F1
#
_entry.id   AF-A0A1I0HWQ9-F1
#
_cell.length_a   1.000
_cell.length_b   1.000
_cell.length_c   1.000
_cell.angle_alpha   90.00
_cell.angle_beta   90.00
_cell.angle_gamma   90.00
#
_symmetry.space_group_name_H-M   'P 1'
#
loop_
_entity.id
_entity.type
_entity.pdbx_description
1 polymer ?
#
loop_
_entity_poly.entity_id
_entity_poly.type
_entity_poly.pdbx_seq_one_letter_code
_entity_poly.pdbx_strand_id
1 'polypeptide(L)'
;MLLGGALSASAQAPSRRPRTVAGVCGAANWVCVAECIDAACVDQCLRQGCETSLDKLQSCTEKAGCAPDDTSCPTRTCGQVCQQAFEPAPPSPEKEQQDPCASVQPAGAGVPKDVVGRWELAAATLKPEPPGTPARADPQPRPDFVRSLEVQPNGCFVLSTQLKDATLGRGNQLEVRAWGTFAVSKDDKVVLQAKDGQATGPVCGKPRVIPLSKGKFRGPRYKYQVEGDTLTLTIDDPSKRAFQFQRVETPEPPKE
;
A
#
# COMPACT_ATOMS: atom_id res chain seq x y z
N MET A 1 -6.60 11.06 -58.06
CA MET A 1 -5.88 11.66 -56.92
C MET A 1 -6.88 12.41 -56.07
N LEU A 2 -7.13 11.97 -54.84
CA LEU A 2 -7.79 12.73 -53.77
C LEU A 2 -7.27 12.14 -52.45
N LEU A 3 -6.55 12.98 -51.70
CA LEU A 3 -5.98 12.73 -50.39
C LEU A 3 -7.09 12.67 -49.32
N GLY A 4 -6.90 11.92 -48.23
CA GLY A 4 -7.88 11.91 -47.14
C GLY A 4 -7.51 11.15 -45.88
N GLY A 5 -6.39 11.52 -45.25
CA GLY A 5 -6.08 11.47 -43.82
C GLY A 5 -6.67 10.35 -42.94
N ALA A 6 -5.82 9.42 -42.54
CA ALA A 6 -6.02 8.59 -41.36
C ALA A 6 -6.02 9.46 -40.09
N LEU A 7 -7.18 9.65 -39.48
CA LEU A 7 -7.30 10.15 -38.10
C LEU A 7 -7.48 8.95 -37.17
N SER A 8 -6.36 8.36 -36.76
CA SER A 8 -6.33 7.50 -35.57
C SER A 8 -6.47 8.38 -34.33
N ALA A 9 -7.70 8.73 -34.00
CA ALA A 9 -8.04 9.33 -32.71
C ALA A 9 -7.86 8.24 -31.64
N SER A 10 -6.66 8.16 -31.06
CA SER A 10 -6.44 7.47 -29.80
C SER A 10 -7.18 8.26 -28.72
N ALA A 11 -8.46 7.94 -28.52
CA ALA A 11 -9.23 8.45 -27.41
C ALA A 11 -8.56 7.99 -26.11
N GLN A 12 -7.71 8.84 -25.55
CA GLN A 12 -7.20 8.68 -24.20
C GLN A 12 -8.39 8.84 -23.26
N ALA A 13 -8.98 7.72 -22.85
CA ALA A 13 -9.99 7.73 -21.80
C ALA A 13 -9.39 8.38 -20.55
N PRO A 14 -10.05 9.40 -19.96
CA PRO A 14 -9.57 10.00 -18.73
C PRO A 14 -9.50 8.92 -17.65
N SER A 15 -8.34 8.81 -17.00
CA SER A 15 -8.12 7.92 -15.85
C SER A 15 -9.02 8.37 -14.69
N ARG A 16 -10.27 7.91 -14.66
CA ARG A 16 -11.15 8.10 -13.51
C ARG A 16 -10.59 7.23 -12.39
N ARG A 17 -10.12 7.86 -11.30
CA ARG A 17 -9.87 7.15 -10.04
C ARG A 17 -11.10 6.30 -9.71
N PRO A 18 -10.92 5.06 -9.22
CA PRO A 18 -12.04 4.25 -8.76
C PRO A 18 -12.91 5.06 -7.81
N ARG A 19 -14.23 4.99 -7.97
CA ARG A 19 -15.17 5.65 -7.06
C ARG A 19 -15.65 4.61 -6.05
N THR A 20 -15.49 4.91 -4.78
CA THR A 20 -16.10 4.14 -3.70
C THR A 20 -17.49 4.71 -3.40
N VAL A 21 -18.42 3.84 -2.99
CA VAL A 21 -19.74 4.28 -2.53
C VAL A 21 -19.57 5.19 -1.31
N ALA A 22 -20.32 6.28 -1.22
CA ALA A 22 -20.19 7.21 -0.11
C ALA A 22 -20.45 6.49 1.23
N GLY A 23 -19.49 6.60 2.16
CA GLY A 23 -19.61 6.01 3.48
C GLY A 23 -19.28 4.52 3.56
N VAL A 24 -18.56 3.93 2.61
CA VAL A 24 -18.02 2.57 2.74
C VAL A 24 -16.52 2.55 2.49
N CYS A 25 -15.83 1.57 3.06
CA CYS A 25 -14.43 1.27 2.78
C CYS A 25 -14.34 0.43 1.50
N GLY A 26 -13.77 0.99 0.43
CA GLY A 26 -13.79 0.37 -0.88
C GLY A 26 -12.53 0.61 -1.71
N ALA A 27 -12.62 0.31 -3.01
CA ALA A 27 -11.46 0.25 -3.89
C ALA A 27 -10.62 1.53 -3.92
N ALA A 28 -11.24 2.71 -3.80
CA ALA A 28 -10.51 3.99 -3.77
C ALA A 28 -9.62 4.14 -2.53
N ASN A 29 -10.11 3.68 -1.37
CA ASN A 29 -9.33 3.70 -0.13
C ASN A 29 -8.13 2.76 -0.24
N TRP A 30 -8.34 1.55 -0.76
CA TRP A 30 -7.27 0.56 -0.90
C TRP A 30 -6.22 0.97 -1.93
N VAL A 31 -6.62 1.60 -3.04
CA VAL A 31 -5.68 2.24 -3.98
C VAL A 31 -4.87 3.32 -3.29
N CYS A 32 -5.50 4.18 -2.49
CA CYS A 32 -4.81 5.22 -1.74
C CYS A 32 -3.80 4.63 -0.74
N VAL A 33 -4.18 3.59 0.02
CA VAL A 33 -3.29 2.89 0.96
C VAL A 33 -2.11 2.22 0.23
N ALA A 34 -2.35 1.64 -0.95
CA ALA A 34 -1.29 1.03 -1.74
C ALA A 34 -0.19 2.03 -2.12
N GLU A 35 -0.55 3.31 -2.33
CA GLU A 35 0.39 4.40 -2.64
C GLU A 35 1.08 5.02 -1.40
N CYS A 36 0.65 4.69 -0.17
CA CYS A 36 1.12 5.31 1.07
C CYS A 36 2.23 4.56 1.79
N ILE A 37 3.38 5.19 2.04
CA ILE A 37 4.47 4.56 2.82
C ILE A 37 4.26 4.65 4.34
N ASP A 38 3.77 5.77 4.87
CA ASP A 38 3.69 6.02 6.32
C ASP A 38 2.27 5.91 6.90
N ALA A 39 2.21 5.82 8.23
CA ALA A 39 0.98 5.81 9.04
C ALA A 39 0.01 6.93 8.66
N ALA A 40 0.56 8.14 8.56
CA ALA A 40 -0.24 9.35 8.44
C ALA A 40 -0.96 9.39 7.09
N CYS A 41 -0.30 8.93 6.04
CA CYS A 41 -0.88 8.77 4.72
C CYS A 41 -1.96 7.69 4.73
N VAL A 42 -1.72 6.53 5.36
CA VAL A 42 -2.72 5.45 5.50
C VAL A 42 -3.95 5.95 6.26
N ASP A 43 -3.77 6.59 7.42
CA ASP A 43 -4.86 7.17 8.21
C ASP A 43 -5.65 8.19 7.40
N GLN A 44 -4.98 9.04 6.62
CA GLN A 44 -5.65 9.98 5.73
C GLN A 44 -6.48 9.28 4.66
N CYS A 45 -5.97 8.20 4.06
CA CYS A 45 -6.72 7.40 3.08
C CYS A 45 -7.96 6.75 3.67
N LEU A 46 -7.91 6.33 4.93
CA LEU A 46 -9.05 5.70 5.62
C LEU A 46 -10.06 6.74 6.13
N ARG A 47 -9.60 7.92 6.56
CA ARG A 47 -10.49 9.02 6.95
C ARG A 47 -11.32 9.56 5.78
N GLN A 48 -10.80 9.44 4.57
CA GLN A 48 -11.52 9.87 3.37
C GLN A 48 -12.52 8.80 2.89
N GLY A 49 -13.71 8.80 3.50
CA GLY A 49 -14.88 8.05 3.03
C GLY A 49 -15.16 6.72 3.76
N CYS A 50 -14.24 6.25 4.61
CA CYS A 50 -14.35 5.00 5.35
C CYS A 50 -14.52 5.20 6.88
N GLU A 51 -14.13 6.36 7.42
CA GLU A 51 -14.22 6.74 8.86
C GLU A 51 -15.53 6.37 9.53
N THR A 52 -16.67 6.92 9.07
CA THR A 52 -17.97 6.71 9.71
C THR A 52 -18.39 5.24 9.73
N SER A 53 -17.93 4.44 8.77
CA SER A 53 -18.24 3.02 8.69
C SER A 53 -17.38 2.17 9.61
N LEU A 54 -16.08 2.50 9.71
CA LEU A 54 -15.20 1.88 10.70
C LEU A 54 -15.64 2.21 12.13
N ASP A 55 -16.02 3.46 12.40
CA ASP A 55 -16.50 3.88 13.73
C ASP A 55 -17.76 3.11 14.16
N LYS A 56 -18.69 2.89 13.22
CA LYS A 56 -19.90 2.09 13.46
C LYS A 56 -19.56 0.63 13.74
N LEU A 57 -18.64 0.06 12.99
CA LEU A 57 -18.19 -1.31 13.19
C LEU A 57 -17.49 -1.47 14.55
N GLN A 58 -16.57 -0.57 14.87
CA GLN A 58 -15.88 -0.54 16.15
C GLN A 58 -16.88 -0.44 17.31
N SER A 59 -17.80 0.53 17.25
CA SER A 59 -18.87 0.71 18.23
C SER A 59 -19.73 -0.55 18.41
N CYS A 60 -20.02 -1.27 17.32
CA CYS A 60 -20.77 -2.52 17.39
C CYS A 60 -19.97 -3.60 18.14
N THR A 61 -18.70 -3.80 17.78
CA THR A 61 -17.85 -4.83 18.39
C THR A 61 -17.55 -4.56 19.86
N GLU A 62 -17.42 -3.29 20.25
CA GLU A 62 -17.27 -2.87 21.64
C GLU A 62 -18.54 -3.15 22.44
N LYS A 63 -19.72 -2.78 21.92
CA LYS A 63 -21.02 -3.08 22.57
C LYS A 63 -21.30 -4.57 22.68
N ALA A 64 -20.86 -5.35 21.70
CA ALA A 64 -21.00 -6.80 21.71
C ALA A 64 -20.01 -7.50 22.68
N GLY A 65 -19.06 -6.75 23.26
CA GLY A 65 -18.07 -7.32 24.17
C GLY A 65 -17.11 -8.29 23.48
N CYS A 66 -16.90 -8.15 22.16
CA CYS A 66 -15.91 -8.98 21.47
C CYS A 66 -14.54 -8.78 22.12
N ALA A 67 -13.75 -9.82 22.31
CA ALA A 67 -12.35 -9.68 22.74
C ALA A 67 -11.47 -9.18 21.57
N PRO A 68 -10.31 -8.56 21.80
CA PRO A 68 -9.43 -8.09 20.73
C PRO A 68 -8.87 -9.21 19.84
N ASP A 69 -8.79 -10.43 20.37
CA ASP A 69 -8.29 -11.64 19.71
C ASP A 69 -9.41 -12.55 19.18
N ASP A 70 -10.67 -12.27 19.52
CA ASP A 70 -11.83 -13.01 19.01
C ASP A 70 -12.21 -12.54 17.61
N THR A 71 -11.51 -13.09 16.62
CA THR A 71 -11.74 -12.83 15.18
C THR A 71 -13.11 -13.31 14.68
N SER A 72 -13.80 -14.15 15.45
CA SER A 72 -15.10 -14.73 15.07
C SER A 72 -16.29 -13.89 15.55
N CYS A 73 -16.15 -13.19 16.69
CA CYS A 73 -17.22 -12.39 17.28
C CYS A 73 -17.74 -11.29 16.35
N PRO A 74 -16.91 -10.45 15.72
CA PRO A 74 -17.36 -9.38 14.83
C PRO A 74 -18.24 -9.89 13.68
N THR A 75 -17.88 -11.06 13.12
CA THR A 75 -18.67 -11.70 12.06
C THR A 75 -20.01 -12.20 12.60
N ARG A 76 -20.01 -12.80 13.79
CA ARG A 76 -21.19 -13.40 14.42
C ARG A 76 -22.19 -12.38 14.96
N THR A 77 -21.71 -11.31 15.59
CA THR A 77 -22.55 -10.33 16.32
C THR A 77 -22.77 -9.04 15.53
N CYS A 78 -21.80 -8.64 14.70
CA CYS A 78 -21.80 -7.39 13.96
C CYS A 78 -21.79 -7.60 12.43
N GLY A 79 -22.06 -8.81 11.95
CA GLY A 79 -21.89 -9.18 10.54
C GLY A 79 -22.60 -8.26 9.54
N GLN A 80 -23.82 -7.79 9.85
CA GLN A 80 -24.54 -6.85 8.99
C GLN A 80 -23.89 -5.46 8.98
N VAL A 81 -23.50 -4.93 10.15
CA VAL A 81 -22.79 -3.64 10.26
C VAL A 81 -21.46 -3.71 9.52
N CYS A 82 -20.74 -4.83 9.66
CA CYS A 82 -19.51 -5.08 8.95
C CYS A 82 -19.73 -5.09 7.42
N GLN A 83 -20.74 -5.81 6.93
CA GLN A 83 -21.05 -5.84 5.50
C GLN A 83 -21.46 -4.47 4.93
N GLN A 84 -22.03 -3.59 5.76
CA GLN A 84 -22.32 -2.20 5.37
C GLN A 84 -21.08 -1.30 5.43
N ALA A 85 -20.12 -1.63 6.29
CA ALA A 85 -18.90 -0.85 6.43
C ALA A 85 -17.96 -0.99 5.22
N PHE A 86 -17.95 -2.16 4.59
CA PHE A 86 -17.11 -2.46 3.45
C PHE A 86 -17.92 -2.54 2.15
N GLU A 87 -17.36 -2.02 1.06
CA GLU A 87 -17.98 -2.16 -0.25
C GLU A 87 -18.25 -3.64 -0.55
N PRO A 88 -19.47 -4.02 -0.99
CA PRO A 88 -19.76 -5.39 -1.36
C PRO A 88 -18.89 -5.77 -2.55
N ALA A 89 -17.76 -6.44 -2.31
CA ALA A 89 -17.05 -7.09 -3.40
C ALA A 89 -17.92 -8.28 -3.84
N PRO A 90 -18.39 -8.36 -5.10
CA PRO A 90 -18.79 -9.66 -5.66
C PRO A 90 -17.61 -10.63 -5.49
N PRO A 91 -17.81 -11.97 -5.57
CA PRO A 91 -16.69 -12.89 -5.66
C PRO A 91 -15.75 -12.36 -6.74
N SER A 92 -14.55 -11.94 -6.34
CA SER A 92 -13.64 -11.35 -7.30
C SER A 92 -13.33 -12.42 -8.33
N PRO A 93 -13.50 -12.15 -9.64
CA PRO A 93 -13.06 -13.09 -10.66
C PRO A 93 -11.52 -13.23 -10.62
N GLU A 94 -10.82 -12.27 -10.02
CA GLU A 94 -9.38 -12.31 -9.85
C GLU A 94 -8.98 -13.18 -8.66
N LYS A 95 -8.05 -14.09 -8.94
CA LYS A 95 -7.36 -14.86 -7.91
C LYS A 95 -6.30 -13.98 -7.26
N GLU A 96 -6.03 -14.27 -6.00
CA GLU A 96 -4.87 -13.70 -5.31
C GLU A 96 -3.59 -14.00 -6.11
N GLN A 97 -2.80 -12.96 -6.35
CA GLN A 97 -1.50 -13.07 -6.98
C GLN A 97 -0.47 -13.51 -5.92
N GLN A 98 -0.08 -14.78 -5.96
CA GLN A 98 0.91 -15.34 -5.02
C GLN A 98 2.33 -14.84 -5.30
N ASP A 99 2.68 -14.64 -6.56
CA ASP A 99 3.95 -14.06 -6.98
C ASP A 99 3.70 -12.75 -7.75
N PRO A 100 3.65 -11.59 -7.07
CA PRO A 100 3.48 -10.29 -7.70
C PRO A 100 4.48 -10.02 -8.83
N CYS A 101 5.71 -10.51 -8.70
CA CYS A 101 6.81 -10.19 -9.60
C CYS A 101 6.90 -11.09 -10.85
N ALA A 102 6.25 -12.25 -10.86
CA ALA A 102 6.17 -13.12 -12.05
C ALA A 102 5.67 -12.41 -13.32
N SER A 103 4.84 -11.38 -13.16
CA SER A 103 4.20 -10.65 -14.26
C SER A 103 4.95 -9.37 -14.68
N VAL A 104 5.99 -8.98 -13.94
CA VAL A 104 6.72 -7.73 -14.17
C VAL A 104 7.96 -8.00 -15.02
N GLN A 105 8.06 -7.29 -16.15
CA GLN A 105 9.27 -7.25 -16.97
C GLN A 105 9.88 -5.85 -16.91
N PRO A 106 10.87 -5.60 -16.03
CA PRO A 106 11.55 -4.32 -15.97
C PRO A 106 12.34 -4.05 -17.25
N ALA A 107 12.00 -2.96 -17.93
CA ALA A 107 12.81 -2.43 -19.03
C ALA A 107 13.75 -1.37 -18.45
N GLY A 108 15.01 -1.73 -18.13
CA GLY A 108 15.95 -0.78 -17.53
C GLY A 108 17.30 -1.37 -17.16
N ALA A 109 18.20 -0.49 -16.72
CA ALA A 109 19.46 -0.88 -16.09
C ALA A 109 19.16 -1.69 -14.82
N GLY A 110 20.05 -2.63 -14.48
CA GLY A 110 19.91 -3.46 -13.27
C GLY A 110 19.78 -2.61 -12.01
N VAL A 111 19.03 -3.12 -11.03
CA VAL A 111 18.95 -2.47 -9.72
C VAL A 111 20.28 -2.63 -8.96
N PRO A 112 20.70 -1.61 -8.18
CA PRO A 112 21.86 -1.73 -7.31
C PRO A 112 21.75 -2.94 -6.36
N LYS A 113 22.83 -3.69 -6.16
CA LYS A 113 22.79 -4.93 -5.36
C LYS A 113 22.48 -4.67 -3.89
N ASP A 114 22.85 -3.51 -3.38
CA ASP A 114 22.64 -3.07 -2.01
C ASP A 114 21.17 -2.77 -1.69
N VAL A 115 20.36 -2.37 -2.67
CA VAL A 115 18.91 -2.18 -2.49
C VAL A 115 18.10 -3.47 -2.55
N VAL A 116 18.67 -4.55 -3.10
CA VAL A 116 17.98 -5.84 -3.23
C VAL A 116 17.76 -6.48 -1.86
N GLY A 117 16.55 -6.97 -1.63
CA GLY A 117 16.14 -7.67 -0.43
C GLY A 117 14.80 -7.18 0.14
N ARG A 118 14.47 -7.68 1.34
CA ARG A 118 13.25 -7.31 2.05
C ARG A 118 13.57 -6.35 3.17
N TRP A 119 12.80 -5.27 3.20
CA TRP A 119 12.97 -4.14 4.07
C TRP A 119 11.66 -3.88 4.82
N GLU A 120 11.71 -3.60 6.12
CA GLU A 120 10.55 -3.23 6.93
C GLU A 120 10.70 -1.81 7.45
N LEU A 121 9.62 -1.03 7.37
CA LEU A 121 9.63 0.38 7.78
C LEU A 121 9.92 0.49 9.28
N ALA A 122 11.08 1.04 9.61
CA ALA A 122 11.55 1.23 10.98
C ALA A 122 11.26 2.64 11.51
N ALA A 123 11.26 3.66 10.62
CA ALA A 123 10.90 5.03 10.97
C ALA A 123 10.33 5.80 9.77
N ALA A 124 9.42 6.72 10.04
CA ALA A 124 8.86 7.63 9.04
C ALA A 124 8.89 9.07 9.56
N THR A 125 9.11 10.01 8.64
CA THR A 125 9.04 11.46 8.89
C THR A 125 10.17 12.01 9.76
N LEU A 126 11.43 11.79 9.34
CA LEU A 126 12.54 12.65 9.77
C LEU A 126 12.32 14.05 9.15
N LYS A 127 11.53 14.91 9.79
CA LYS A 127 11.66 16.35 9.54
C LYS A 127 12.95 16.78 10.23
N PRO A 128 13.84 17.56 9.58
CA PRO A 128 14.73 18.42 10.34
C PRO A 128 13.81 19.35 11.16
N GLU A 129 13.72 19.15 12.47
CA GLU A 129 12.91 20.01 13.31
C GLU A 129 13.51 21.43 13.31
N PRO A 130 12.69 22.49 13.13
CA PRO A 130 13.14 23.84 13.43
C PRO A 130 13.62 23.91 14.89
N PRO A 131 14.69 24.67 15.19
CA PRO A 131 15.15 24.85 16.56
C PRO A 131 14.00 25.33 17.46
N GLY A 132 13.73 24.60 18.56
CA GLY A 132 12.74 25.00 19.57
C GLY A 132 11.36 24.37 19.46
N THR A 133 11.14 23.41 18.55
CA THR A 133 9.88 22.66 18.49
C THR A 133 9.92 21.50 19.50
N PRO A 134 8.91 21.30 20.37
CA PRO A 134 8.88 20.14 21.25
C PRO A 134 8.76 18.85 20.44
N ALA A 135 9.55 17.84 20.83
CA ALA A 135 9.57 16.53 20.20
C ALA A 135 8.14 15.95 20.10
N ARG A 136 7.76 15.44 18.92
CA ARG A 136 6.48 14.75 18.74
C ARG A 136 6.40 13.54 19.67
N ALA A 137 5.29 13.43 20.41
CA ALA A 137 5.06 12.38 21.40
C ALA A 137 4.54 11.05 20.82
N ASP A 138 4.30 10.96 19.51
CA ASP A 138 3.81 9.73 18.87
C ASP A 138 4.94 8.99 18.14
N PRO A 139 5.21 7.71 18.46
CA PRO A 139 6.15 6.91 17.71
C PRO A 139 5.52 6.57 16.35
N GLN A 140 5.95 7.25 15.31
CA GLN A 140 5.94 6.65 13.97
C GLN A 140 7.14 5.72 13.88
N PRO A 141 6.95 4.43 13.53
CA PRO A 141 5.72 3.79 13.07
C PRO A 141 4.84 3.26 14.22
N ARG A 142 3.51 3.28 14.05
CA ARG A 142 2.62 2.59 15.00
C ARG A 142 2.78 1.06 14.81
N PRO A 143 2.66 0.26 15.89
CA PRO A 143 2.84 -1.19 15.81
C PRO A 143 1.74 -1.92 15.02
N ASP A 144 0.64 -1.26 14.66
CA ASP A 144 -0.54 -1.88 14.03
C ASP A 144 -0.51 -1.94 12.49
N PHE A 145 0.45 -1.28 11.83
CA PHE A 145 0.70 -1.47 10.40
C PHE A 145 2.17 -1.85 10.16
N VAL A 146 2.41 -3.07 9.66
CA VAL A 146 3.73 -3.49 9.19
C VAL A 146 3.80 -3.12 7.71
N ARG A 147 4.73 -2.22 7.36
CA ARG A 147 5.03 -1.86 5.96
C ARG A 147 6.33 -2.54 5.55
N SER A 148 6.28 -3.35 4.50
CA SER A 148 7.46 -3.94 3.89
C SER A 148 7.65 -3.47 2.45
N LEU A 149 8.90 -3.30 2.06
CA LEU A 149 9.35 -3.10 0.70
C LEU A 149 10.28 -4.26 0.35
N GLU A 150 9.92 -5.05 -0.65
CA GLU A 150 10.79 -6.05 -1.26
C GLU A 150 11.28 -5.50 -2.59
N VAL A 151 12.59 -5.63 -2.85
CA VAL A 151 13.21 -5.33 -4.14
C VAL A 151 13.93 -6.58 -4.63
N GLN A 152 13.48 -7.13 -5.75
CA GLN A 152 14.06 -8.33 -6.34
C GLN A 152 15.23 -8.00 -7.29
N PRO A 153 16.17 -8.93 -7.52
CA PRO A 153 17.31 -8.73 -8.44
C PRO A 153 16.90 -8.35 -9.87
N ASN A 154 15.72 -8.81 -10.31
CA ASN A 154 15.19 -8.47 -11.63
C ASN A 154 14.70 -7.02 -11.75
N GLY A 155 14.64 -6.26 -10.65
CA GLY A 155 14.14 -4.89 -10.60
C GLY A 155 12.64 -4.77 -10.35
N CYS A 156 11.96 -5.86 -10.02
CA CYS A 156 10.61 -5.81 -9.47
C CYS A 156 10.64 -5.32 -8.03
N PHE A 157 9.66 -4.51 -7.62
CA PHE A 157 9.39 -4.26 -6.21
C PHE A 157 8.01 -4.75 -5.81
N VAL A 158 7.85 -5.11 -4.54
CA VAL A 158 6.57 -5.33 -3.88
C VAL A 158 6.54 -4.46 -2.63
N LEU A 159 5.50 -3.65 -2.51
CA LEU A 159 5.29 -2.76 -1.38
C LEU A 159 3.99 -3.19 -0.70
N SER A 160 4.10 -3.68 0.53
CA SER A 160 3.00 -4.29 1.27
C SER A 160 2.70 -3.52 2.56
N THR A 161 1.43 -3.23 2.82
CA THR A 161 0.92 -2.81 4.13
C THR A 161 -0.04 -3.84 4.66
N GLN A 162 0.23 -4.36 5.86
CA GLN A 162 -0.76 -5.10 6.62
C GLN A 162 -1.64 -4.13 7.42
N LEU A 163 -2.94 -4.16 7.15
CA LEU A 163 -3.98 -3.50 7.93
C LEU A 163 -4.69 -4.56 8.77
N LYS A 164 -4.71 -4.38 10.09
CA LYS A 164 -5.29 -5.34 11.05
C LYS A 164 -6.46 -4.71 11.83
N ASP A 165 -6.91 -5.41 12.85
CA ASP A 165 -8.04 -5.06 13.73
C ASP A 165 -8.07 -3.60 14.21
N ALA A 166 -6.92 -3.04 14.62
CA ALA A 166 -6.84 -1.65 15.07
C ALA A 166 -7.15 -0.63 13.95
N THR A 167 -7.00 -1.04 12.69
CA THR A 167 -7.17 -0.20 11.51
C THR A 167 -8.47 -0.48 10.76
N LEU A 168 -8.92 -1.74 10.73
CA LEU A 168 -10.09 -2.20 9.96
C LEU A 168 -11.29 -2.58 10.83
N GLY A 169 -11.18 -2.45 12.15
CA GLY A 169 -12.13 -3.02 13.09
C GLY A 169 -11.88 -4.51 13.33
N ARG A 170 -12.23 -4.97 14.52
CA ARG A 170 -11.91 -6.33 15.01
C ARG A 170 -12.30 -7.43 14.01
N GLY A 171 -11.45 -8.46 13.90
CA GLY A 171 -11.66 -9.62 13.02
C GLY A 171 -11.54 -9.34 11.52
N ASN A 172 -11.01 -8.17 11.13
CA ASN A 172 -10.77 -7.82 9.73
C ASN A 172 -9.28 -7.61 9.49
N GLN A 173 -8.79 -8.16 8.39
CA GLN A 173 -7.41 -8.04 7.98
C GLN A 173 -7.32 -7.90 6.46
N LEU A 174 -6.53 -6.95 6.01
CA LEU A 174 -6.15 -6.81 4.60
C LEU A 174 -4.64 -6.61 4.50
N GLU A 175 -4.00 -7.38 3.64
CA GLU A 175 -2.69 -7.08 3.11
C GLU A 175 -2.86 -6.32 1.79
N VAL A 176 -2.51 -5.03 1.81
CA VAL A 176 -2.57 -4.14 0.65
C VAL A 176 -1.19 -4.14 -0.01
N ARG A 177 -1.08 -4.76 -1.18
CA ARG A 177 0.15 -4.89 -1.96
C ARG A 177 0.07 -4.08 -3.25
N ALA A 178 1.14 -3.37 -3.57
CA ALA A 178 1.41 -2.80 -4.89
C ALA A 178 2.74 -3.31 -5.40
N TRP A 179 2.83 -3.63 -6.68
CA TRP A 179 4.07 -4.13 -7.28
C TRP A 179 4.31 -3.55 -8.67
N GLY A 180 5.56 -3.54 -9.09
CA GLY A 180 5.95 -3.01 -10.39
C GLY A 180 7.45 -2.84 -10.49
N THR A 181 7.89 -1.79 -11.16
CA THR A 181 9.31 -1.59 -11.48
C THR A 181 10.00 -0.64 -10.50
N PHE A 182 11.12 -1.07 -9.91
CA PHE A 182 12.04 -0.23 -9.15
C PHE A 182 12.96 0.50 -10.12
N ALA A 183 12.54 1.66 -10.61
CA ALA A 183 13.23 2.37 -11.68
C ALA A 183 14.28 3.33 -11.11
N VAL A 184 15.54 2.93 -11.13
CA VAL A 184 16.68 3.78 -10.75
C VAL A 184 17.06 4.68 -11.92
N SER A 185 17.21 5.98 -11.64
CA SER A 185 17.79 6.96 -12.55
C SER A 185 19.16 7.41 -12.04
N LYS A 186 19.88 8.18 -12.86
CA LYS A 186 21.12 8.83 -12.44
C LYS A 186 20.90 9.66 -11.15
N ASP A 187 21.96 9.84 -10.36
CA ASP A 187 21.99 10.62 -9.11
C ASP A 187 21.27 9.99 -7.91
N ASP A 188 21.30 8.66 -7.78
CA ASP A 188 20.71 7.91 -6.65
C ASP A 188 19.22 8.19 -6.45
N LYS A 189 18.52 8.42 -7.56
CA LYS A 189 17.08 8.65 -7.58
C LYS A 189 16.36 7.40 -8.02
N VAL A 190 15.25 7.09 -7.35
CA VAL A 190 14.38 5.95 -7.69
C VAL A 190 12.94 6.39 -7.84
N VAL A 191 12.22 5.75 -8.76
CA VAL A 191 10.76 5.82 -8.86
C VAL A 191 10.20 4.41 -8.69
N LEU A 192 9.32 4.23 -7.71
CA LEU A 192 8.53 3.01 -7.56
C LEU A 192 7.34 3.06 -8.54
N GLN A 193 7.51 2.47 -9.72
CA GLN A 193 6.49 2.46 -10.78
C GLN A 193 5.59 1.24 -10.63
N ALA A 194 4.63 1.30 -9.71
CA ALA A 194 3.66 0.22 -9.56
C ALA A 194 2.84 0.04 -10.86
N LYS A 195 2.73 -1.21 -11.29
CA LYS A 195 2.02 -1.66 -12.49
C LYS A 195 0.67 -2.27 -12.14
N ASP A 196 0.58 -2.88 -10.97
CA ASP A 196 -0.61 -3.56 -10.47
C ASP A 196 -0.61 -3.60 -8.94
N GLY A 197 -1.71 -4.06 -8.35
CA GLY A 197 -1.89 -4.15 -6.92
C GLY A 197 -3.15 -4.90 -6.52
N GLN A 198 -3.13 -5.47 -5.32
CA GLN A 198 -4.24 -6.19 -4.73
C GLN A 198 -4.32 -5.93 -3.23
N ALA A 199 -5.54 -5.84 -2.69
CA ALA A 199 -5.79 -5.99 -1.27
C ALA A 199 -6.40 -7.37 -1.00
N THR A 200 -5.74 -8.20 -0.21
CA THR A 200 -6.16 -9.59 0.07
C THR A 200 -6.31 -9.83 1.57
N GLY A 201 -7.31 -10.62 1.97
CA GLY A 201 -7.50 -11.01 3.37
C GLY A 201 -8.96 -11.12 3.80
N PRO A 202 -9.22 -11.56 5.05
CA PRO A 202 -10.57 -11.72 5.56
C PRO A 202 -11.21 -10.36 5.93
N VAL A 203 -12.42 -10.12 5.42
CA VAL A 203 -13.27 -9.00 5.79
C VAL A 203 -14.67 -9.53 6.10
N CYS A 204 -15.16 -9.24 7.30
CA CYS A 204 -16.43 -9.74 7.82
C CYS A 204 -16.53 -11.27 7.74
N GLY A 205 -15.43 -11.96 8.06
CA GLY A 205 -15.33 -13.43 8.03
C GLY A 205 -15.35 -14.04 6.64
N LYS A 206 -15.22 -13.25 5.57
CA LYS A 206 -15.15 -13.73 4.19
C LYS A 206 -13.80 -13.39 3.57
N PRO A 207 -13.14 -14.32 2.85
CA PRO A 207 -11.94 -13.98 2.11
C PRO A 207 -12.27 -12.94 1.03
N ARG A 208 -11.43 -11.91 0.92
CA ARG A 208 -11.51 -10.87 -0.09
C ARG A 208 -10.23 -10.85 -0.92
N VAL A 209 -10.42 -10.64 -2.22
CA VAL A 209 -9.37 -10.26 -3.16
C VAL A 209 -9.90 -9.05 -3.91
N ILE A 210 -9.30 -7.89 -3.67
CA ILE A 210 -9.75 -6.63 -4.26
C ILE A 210 -8.66 -6.17 -5.24
N PRO A 211 -8.90 -6.22 -6.55
CA PRO A 211 -7.96 -5.69 -7.52
C PRO A 211 -7.90 -4.16 -7.43
N LEU A 212 -6.70 -3.60 -7.42
CA LEU A 212 -6.46 -2.16 -7.31
C LEU A 212 -6.14 -1.52 -8.69
N SER A 213 -6.11 -2.33 -9.73
CA SER A 213 -6.05 -2.03 -11.17
C SER A 213 -4.69 -1.74 -11.81
N LYS A 214 -4.66 -2.05 -13.11
CA LYS A 214 -3.60 -1.81 -14.11
C LYS A 214 -3.69 -0.39 -14.70
N GLY A 215 -3.66 0.62 -13.83
CA GLY A 215 -4.01 2.02 -14.16
C GLY A 215 -3.15 3.07 -13.46
N LYS A 216 -1.83 3.04 -13.71
CA LYS A 216 -0.79 4.03 -13.32
C LYS A 216 -0.87 4.49 -11.86
N PHE A 217 -0.57 3.58 -10.92
CA PHE A 217 0.01 4.01 -9.66
C PHE A 217 1.18 4.95 -9.94
N ARG A 218 1.17 6.13 -9.32
CA ARG A 218 2.26 7.10 -9.47
C ARG A 218 2.87 7.35 -8.11
N GLY A 219 3.87 6.54 -7.77
CA GLY A 219 4.74 6.86 -6.65
C GLY A 219 5.52 8.15 -6.93
N PRO A 220 5.87 8.92 -5.89
CA PRO A 220 6.77 10.04 -6.05
C PRO A 220 8.17 9.53 -6.45
N ARG A 221 9.01 10.47 -6.88
CA ARG A 221 10.44 10.20 -7.02
C ARG A 221 11.09 10.31 -5.64
N TYR A 222 11.99 9.39 -5.34
CA TYR A 222 12.78 9.37 -4.12
C TYR A 222 14.26 9.58 -4.47
N LYS A 223 15.01 10.18 -3.55
CA LYS A 223 16.43 9.88 -3.37
C LYS A 223 16.54 8.68 -2.45
N TYR A 224 17.40 7.71 -2.77
CA TYR A 224 17.66 6.58 -1.89
C TYR A 224 19.09 6.63 -1.35
N GLN A 225 19.28 6.06 -0.17
CA GLN A 225 20.58 5.88 0.46
C GLN A 225 20.56 4.55 1.23
N VAL A 226 21.61 3.75 1.08
CA VAL A 226 21.79 2.51 1.83
C VAL A 226 23.00 2.65 2.74
N GLU A 227 22.80 2.46 4.03
CA GLU A 227 23.85 2.46 5.05
C GLU A 227 23.75 1.17 5.85
N GLY A 228 24.63 0.20 5.57
CA GLY A 228 24.55 -1.14 6.15
C GLY A 228 23.20 -1.80 5.83
N ASP A 229 22.43 -2.07 6.87
CA ASP A 229 21.09 -2.69 6.78
C ASP A 229 19.94 -1.68 6.83
N THR A 230 20.22 -0.39 6.65
CA THR A 230 19.21 0.66 6.61
C THR A 230 19.08 1.25 5.21
N LEU A 231 17.88 1.15 4.63
CA LEU A 231 17.49 1.84 3.40
C LEU A 231 16.68 3.09 3.75
N THR A 232 17.17 4.26 3.35
CA THR A 232 16.44 5.53 3.49
C THR A 232 15.89 5.96 2.15
N LEU A 233 14.58 6.17 2.06
CA LEU A 233 13.90 6.79 0.91
C LEU A 233 13.44 8.20 1.28
N THR A 234 13.96 9.22 0.60
CA THR A 234 13.58 10.62 0.81
C THR A 234 12.82 11.14 -0.40
N ILE A 235 11.61 11.68 -0.20
CA ILE A 235 10.82 12.24 -1.30
C ILE A 235 11.57 13.41 -1.94
N ASP A 236 11.72 13.37 -3.28
CA ASP A 236 12.36 14.43 -4.07
C ASP A 236 11.39 15.59 -4.35
N ASP A 237 10.82 16.14 -3.28
CA ASP A 237 9.94 17.31 -3.29
C ASP A 237 10.36 18.29 -2.15
N PRO A 238 9.66 19.42 -1.97
CA PRO A 238 9.95 20.35 -0.88
C PRO A 238 9.69 19.79 0.53
N SER A 239 8.89 18.73 0.69
CA SER A 239 8.57 18.16 1.99
C SER A 239 9.75 17.42 2.61
N LYS A 240 10.65 16.88 1.76
CA LYS A 240 11.81 16.08 2.16
C LYS A 240 11.50 15.00 3.18
N ARG A 241 10.26 14.47 3.17
CA ARG A 241 9.89 13.36 4.05
C ARG A 241 10.79 12.17 3.74
N ALA A 242 11.37 11.61 4.79
CA ALA A 242 12.21 10.42 4.72
C ALA A 242 11.54 9.23 5.41
N PHE A 243 11.80 8.06 4.86
CA PHE A 243 11.33 6.76 5.34
C PHE A 243 12.55 5.86 5.48
N GLN A 244 12.80 5.38 6.69
CA GLN A 244 13.88 4.46 6.99
C GLN A 244 13.32 3.05 7.09
N PHE A 245 13.89 2.15 6.32
CA PHE A 245 13.57 0.74 6.36
C PHE A 245 14.77 -0.05 6.85
N GLN A 246 14.51 -1.02 7.71
CA GLN A 246 15.50 -1.97 8.21
C GLN A 246 15.42 -3.25 7.38
N ARG A 247 16.57 -3.80 6.98
CA ARG A 247 16.62 -5.08 6.27
C ARG A 247 16.19 -6.20 7.21
N VAL A 248 15.27 -7.05 6.73
CA VAL A 248 14.79 -8.23 7.46
C VAL A 248 15.19 -9.54 6.77
N GLU A 249 15.37 -9.52 5.45
CA GLU A 249 15.86 -10.67 4.69
C GLU A 249 16.83 -10.19 3.60
N THR A 250 17.95 -10.90 3.46
CA THR A 250 18.86 -10.77 2.32
C THR A 250 18.64 -12.00 1.45
N PRO A 251 18.32 -11.87 0.15
CA PRO A 251 18.20 -13.04 -0.70
C PRO A 251 19.55 -13.75 -0.74
N GLU A 252 19.55 -15.06 -0.47
CA GLU A 252 20.75 -15.87 -0.61
C GLU A 252 21.28 -15.71 -2.04
N PRO A 253 22.60 -15.54 -2.25
CA PRO A 253 23.16 -15.60 -3.59
C PRO A 253 22.78 -16.95 -4.22
N PRO A 254 22.53 -17.00 -5.55
CA PRO A 254 22.23 -18.26 -6.21
C PRO A 254 23.35 -19.25 -5.88
N LYS A 255 22.96 -20.43 -5.37
CA LYS A 255 23.92 -21.54 -5.24
C LYS A 255 24.37 -21.88 -6.66
N GLU A 256 25.65 -21.66 -6.95
CA GLU A 256 26.32 -22.14 -8.16
C GLU A 256 26.23 -23.67 -8.27
#